data_AF-A0A7C9AQP1-F1
#
_entry.id   AF-A0A7C9AQP1-F1
#
_cell.length_a   1.000
_cell.length_b   1.000
_cell.length_c   1.000
_cell.angle_alpha   90.00
_cell.angle_beta   90.00
_cell.angle_gamma   90.00
#
_symmetry.space_group_name_H-M   'P 1'
#
loop_
_entity.id
_entity.type
_entity.pdbx_description
1 polymer ?
#
loop_
_entity_poly.entity_id
_entity_poly.type
_entity_poly.pdbx_seq_one_letter_code
_entity_poly.pdbx_strand_id
1 'polypeptide(L)'
;NEVADVYHDLARKDNISLTESVHNVKEFSITCMTGAYRRVFQKPIDFEWEMLKYTDSTAPLADTDLDIIAKSKSANLYTTNGSKVNSSDSMNVSENRDQAIPSDPKAKDATQNSNSAVEQTALKLSFTLPASCYAT
;
A
#
# COMPACT_ATOMS: atom_id res chain seq x y z
N ASN A 1 9.11 -20.56 34.23
CA ASN A 1 9.52 -19.42 33.40
C ASN A 1 8.82 -18.21 33.97
N GLU A 2 9.55 -17.19 34.39
CA GLU A 2 9.02 -15.98 35.03
C GLU A 2 8.00 -15.23 34.16
N VAL A 3 8.07 -15.39 32.83
CA VAL A 3 7.11 -14.78 31.89
C VAL A 3 5.67 -15.30 32.10
N ALA A 4 5.49 -16.54 32.54
CA ALA A 4 4.15 -17.09 32.75
C ALA A 4 3.40 -16.35 33.87
N ASP A 5 4.09 -16.01 34.95
CA ASP A 5 3.51 -15.28 36.08
C ASP A 5 3.09 -13.87 35.67
N VAL A 6 3.87 -13.22 34.79
CA VAL A 6 3.51 -11.91 34.21
C VAL A 6 2.19 -11.97 33.43
N TYR A 7 1.96 -13.03 32.64
CA TYR A 7 0.68 -13.18 31.92
C TYR A 7 -0.49 -13.36 32.88
N HIS A 8 -0.32 -14.12 33.97
CA HIS A 8 -1.36 -14.28 34.98
C HIS A 8 -1.69 -12.97 35.71
N ASP A 9 -0.68 -12.16 36.02
CA ASP A 9 -0.87 -10.86 36.68
C ASP A 9 -1.54 -9.84 35.76
N LEU A 10 -1.16 -9.78 34.48
CA LEU A 10 -1.81 -8.95 33.47
C LEU A 10 -3.29 -9.33 33.29
N ALA A 11 -3.58 -10.61 33.14
CA ALA A 11 -4.95 -11.09 32.98
C ALA A 11 -5.80 -10.78 34.22
N ARG A 12 -5.26 -10.99 35.43
CA ARG A 12 -5.95 -10.70 36.69
C ARG A 12 -6.27 -9.21 36.83
N LYS A 13 -5.35 -8.32 36.40
CA LYS A 13 -5.58 -6.87 36.42
C LYS A 13 -6.79 -6.46 35.58
N ASP A 14 -7.01 -7.14 34.47
CA ASP A 14 -8.14 -6.90 33.56
C ASP A 14 -9.39 -7.73 33.91
N ASN A 15 -9.40 -8.41 35.07
CA ASN A 15 -10.44 -9.35 35.50
C ASN A 15 -10.70 -10.48 34.49
N ILE A 16 -9.67 -10.89 33.76
CA ILE A 16 -9.70 -12.01 32.80
C ILE A 16 -9.14 -13.26 33.48
N SER A 17 -9.93 -14.33 33.50
CA SER A 17 -9.44 -15.65 33.92
C SER A 17 -8.91 -16.42 32.72
N LEU A 18 -7.68 -16.95 32.82
CA LEU A 18 -7.07 -17.76 31.77
C LEU A 18 -7.49 -19.24 31.85
N THR A 19 -7.98 -19.68 33.02
CA THR A 19 -8.38 -21.07 33.29
C THR A 19 -9.89 -21.27 33.24
N GLU A 20 -10.65 -20.20 33.40
CA GLU A 20 -12.11 -20.23 33.43
C GLU A 20 -12.66 -19.26 32.39
N SER A 21 -13.82 -19.60 31.84
CA SER A 21 -14.48 -18.73 30.87
C SER A 21 -15.77 -18.19 31.44
N VAL A 22 -15.90 -16.87 31.38
CA VAL A 22 -17.11 -16.14 31.79
C VAL A 22 -18.12 -16.04 30.63
N HIS A 23 -17.71 -16.39 29.41
CA HIS A 23 -18.55 -16.19 28.23
C HIS A 23 -19.48 -17.39 27.98
N ASN A 24 -20.78 -17.13 27.92
CA ASN A 24 -21.80 -18.17 27.64
C ASN A 24 -21.71 -18.79 26.24
N VAL A 25 -20.95 -18.17 25.33
CA VAL A 25 -20.79 -18.60 23.94
C VAL A 25 -19.41 -19.20 23.79
N LYS A 26 -19.36 -20.48 23.42
CA LYS A 26 -18.14 -21.28 23.34
C LYS A 26 -17.07 -20.67 22.43
N GLU A 27 -17.46 -20.00 21.35
CA GLU A 27 -16.55 -19.42 20.36
C GLU A 27 -15.73 -18.25 20.90
N PHE A 28 -16.24 -17.54 21.91
CA PHE A 28 -15.54 -16.44 22.58
C PHE A 28 -14.91 -16.85 23.91
N SER A 29 -14.99 -18.13 24.23
CA SER A 29 -14.44 -18.68 25.47
C SER A 29 -12.93 -18.88 25.33
N ILE A 30 -12.14 -18.17 26.15
CA ILE A 30 -10.67 -18.30 26.18
C ILE A 30 -10.23 -19.75 26.41
N THR A 31 -10.99 -20.52 27.20
CA THR A 31 -10.68 -21.94 27.45
C THR A 31 -11.00 -22.85 26.27
N CYS A 32 -11.81 -22.40 25.32
CA CYS A 32 -12.19 -23.15 24.11
C CYS A 32 -11.46 -22.67 22.85
N MET A 33 -10.90 -21.46 22.86
CA MET A 33 -9.99 -20.98 21.82
C MET A 33 -8.58 -21.53 22.10
N THR A 34 -8.09 -22.41 21.22
CA THR A 34 -6.67 -22.78 21.23
C THR A 34 -5.87 -21.54 20.82
N GLY A 35 -5.13 -20.96 21.76
CA GLY A 35 -4.25 -19.82 21.46
C GLY A 35 -3.25 -20.12 20.34
N ALA A 36 -2.54 -19.09 19.87
CA ALA A 36 -1.57 -19.21 18.78
C ALA A 36 -0.19 -18.72 19.22
N TYR A 37 0.85 -19.21 18.54
CA TYR A 37 2.22 -18.76 18.73
C TYR A 37 2.56 -17.63 17.75
N ARG A 38 3.22 -16.58 18.24
CA ARG A 38 3.74 -15.48 17.43
C ARG A 38 5.22 -15.27 17.69
N ARG A 39 6.00 -15.04 16.62
CA ARG A 39 7.43 -14.74 16.74
C ARG A 39 7.62 -13.36 17.34
N VAL A 40 8.48 -13.26 18.36
CA VAL A 40 8.82 -12.00 19.04
C VAL A 40 9.71 -11.13 18.14
N PHE A 41 10.71 -11.74 17.50
CA PHE A 41 11.61 -11.06 16.57
C PHE A 41 11.42 -11.60 15.16
N GLN A 42 11.43 -10.70 14.18
CA GLN A 42 11.30 -11.04 12.78
C GLN A 42 12.41 -10.34 11.98
N LYS A 43 12.97 -11.07 11.02
CA LYS A 43 13.97 -10.56 10.08
C LYS A 43 13.30 -10.45 8.70
N PRO A 44 13.21 -9.25 8.12
CA PRO A 44 12.79 -9.09 6.72
C PRO A 44 13.71 -9.87 5.79
N ILE A 45 13.15 -10.41 4.71
CA ILE A 45 13.91 -11.03 3.62
C ILE A 45 13.98 -10.08 2.43
N ASP A 46 14.99 -10.25 1.58
CA ASP A 46 15.17 -9.45 0.36
C ASP A 46 15.17 -7.94 0.63
N PHE A 47 15.94 -7.52 1.64
CA PHE A 47 16.03 -6.12 2.06
C PHE A 47 16.97 -5.33 1.16
N GLU A 48 16.42 -4.34 0.47
CA GLU A 48 17.12 -3.39 -0.38
C GLU A 48 16.75 -1.97 0.00
N TRP A 49 17.70 -1.05 -0.14
CA TRP A 49 17.46 0.37 0.12
C TRP A 49 18.24 1.24 -0.86
N GLU A 50 17.67 2.40 -1.16
CA GLU A 50 18.24 3.39 -2.07
C GLU A 50 17.94 4.80 -1.56
N MET A 51 18.93 5.69 -1.65
CA MET A 51 18.76 7.11 -1.34
C MET A 51 18.48 7.89 -2.62
N LEU A 52 17.29 8.46 -2.71
CA LEU A 52 16.82 9.21 -3.87
C LEU A 52 16.85 10.70 -3.56
N LYS A 53 17.41 11.48 -4.48
CA LYS A 53 17.28 12.93 -4.43
C LYS A 53 16.18 13.38 -5.37
N TYR A 54 15.36 14.31 -4.91
CA TYR A 54 14.24 14.82 -5.70
C TYR A 54 14.00 16.30 -5.41
N THR A 55 13.45 16.99 -6.40
CA THR A 55 13.13 18.43 -6.33
C THR A 55 11.63 18.67 -6.30
N ASP A 56 10.85 17.81 -6.96
CA ASP A 56 9.39 17.86 -7.01
C ASP A 56 8.78 16.90 -5.99
N SER A 57 8.11 17.46 -4.98
CA SER A 57 7.45 16.69 -3.93
C SER A 57 6.13 16.04 -4.36
N THR A 58 5.59 16.39 -5.52
CA THR A 58 4.33 15.86 -6.04
C THR A 58 4.52 14.66 -6.96
N ALA A 59 5.73 14.48 -7.49
CA ALA A 59 6.07 13.37 -8.37
C ALA A 59 6.25 12.06 -7.57
N PRO A 60 5.63 10.94 -7.99
CA PRO A 60 5.86 9.63 -7.38
C PRO A 60 7.34 9.19 -7.53
N LEU A 61 7.92 8.67 -6.44
CA LEU A 61 9.32 8.17 -6.42
C LEU A 61 9.45 6.68 -6.76
N ALA A 62 8.32 5.99 -6.94
CA ALA A 62 8.26 4.60 -7.35
C ALA A 62 7.09 4.39 -8.30
N ASP A 63 7.30 3.55 -9.31
CA ASP A 63 6.24 3.14 -10.24
C ASP A 63 5.25 2.20 -9.54
N THR A 64 3.97 2.33 -9.88
CA THR A 64 2.95 1.36 -9.48
C THR A 64 2.85 0.21 -10.49
N ASP A 65 2.22 -0.89 -10.09
CA ASP A 65 1.94 -2.01 -10.99
C ASP A 65 1.18 -1.56 -12.26
N LEU A 66 0.26 -0.59 -12.13
CA LEU A 66 -0.49 -0.05 -13.27
C LEU A 66 0.40 0.74 -14.23
N ASP A 67 1.35 1.52 -13.72
CA ASP A 67 2.30 2.27 -14.54
C ASP A 67 3.16 1.30 -15.36
N ILE A 68 3.62 0.21 -14.74
CA ILE A 68 4.42 -0.83 -15.39
C ILE A 68 3.61 -1.52 -16.50
N ILE A 69 2.34 -1.85 -16.24
CA ILE A 69 1.45 -2.45 -17.24
C ILE A 69 1.18 -1.50 -18.40
N ALA A 70 0.94 -0.21 -18.14
CA ALA A 70 0.71 0.78 -19.20
C ALA A 70 1.95 0.95 -20.10
N LYS A 71 3.15 1.05 -19.50
CA LYS A 71 4.42 1.14 -20.22
C LYS A 71 4.66 -0.07 -21.13
N SER A 72 4.44 -1.28 -20.62
CA SER A 72 4.65 -2.52 -21.39
C SER A 72 3.66 -2.73 -22.54
N LYS A 73 2.41 -2.27 -22.43
CA LYS A 73 1.44 -2.31 -23.54
C LYS A 73 1.84 -1.40 -24.71
N SER A 74 2.35 -0.20 -24.40
CA SER A 74 2.80 0.75 -25.43
C SER A 74 4.03 0.25 -26.20
N ALA A 75 4.96 -0.45 -25.53
CA ALA A 75 6.15 -1.00 -26.15
C ALA A 75 5.85 -2.11 -27.16
N ASN A 76 4.81 -2.93 -26.92
CA ASN A 76 4.43 -4.02 -27.82
C ASN A 76 3.78 -3.55 -29.14
N LEU A 77 3.31 -2.31 -29.23
CA LEU A 77 2.75 -1.75 -30.47
C LEU A 77 3.82 -1.38 -31.51
N TYR A 78 5.10 -1.35 -31.13
CA TYR A 78 6.22 -0.99 -32.02
C TYR A 78 6.95 -2.19 -32.64
N THR A 79 6.52 -3.44 -32.41
CA THR A 79 7.19 -4.65 -32.96
C THR A 79 6.26 -5.54 -33.79
N THR A 80 5.46 -4.94 -34.68
CA THR A 80 4.79 -5.70 -35.76
C THR A 80 4.95 -4.99 -37.09
N ASN A 81 6.15 -5.05 -37.65
CA ASN A 81 6.33 -4.94 -39.10
C ASN A 81 6.25 -6.35 -39.70
N GLY A 82 5.10 -6.68 -40.28
CA GLY A 82 5.02 -7.69 -41.35
C GLY A 82 4.13 -8.90 -41.11
N SER A 83 2.81 -8.73 -40.93
CA SER A 83 1.84 -9.64 -41.57
C SER A 83 0.48 -8.95 -41.71
N LYS A 84 0.07 -8.71 -42.95
CA LYS A 84 -1.28 -8.26 -43.29
C LYS A 84 -2.25 -9.39 -42.99
N VAL A 85 -3.17 -9.19 -42.04
CA VAL A 85 -4.47 -9.87 -42.04
C VAL A 85 -5.54 -8.82 -41.77
N ASN A 86 -6.40 -8.65 -42.77
CA ASN A 86 -7.60 -7.84 -42.69
C ASN A 86 -8.56 -8.50 -41.70
N SER A 87 -9.01 -7.76 -40.69
CA SER A 87 -10.30 -8.03 -40.07
C SER A 87 -10.91 -6.70 -39.64
N SER A 88 -11.94 -6.33 -40.39
CA SER A 88 -12.81 -5.20 -40.13
C SER A 88 -13.64 -5.50 -38.88
N ASP A 89 -13.49 -4.70 -37.83
CA ASP A 89 -14.59 -4.39 -36.93
C ASP A 89 -14.45 -2.96 -36.43
N SER A 90 -15.17 -2.08 -37.13
CA SER A 90 -15.27 -0.66 -36.81
C SER A 90 -16.35 -0.46 -35.75
N MET A 91 -15.96 -0.14 -34.52
CA MET A 91 -16.84 0.60 -33.60
C MET A 91 -16.31 2.02 -33.48
N ASN A 92 -16.88 2.91 -34.29
CA ASN A 92 -16.79 4.35 -34.13
C ASN A 92 -17.41 4.72 -32.78
N VAL A 93 -16.62 5.28 -31.87
CA VAL A 93 -17.14 6.14 -30.81
C VAL A 93 -16.67 7.56 -31.12
N SER A 94 -17.69 8.34 -31.46
CA SER A 94 -17.71 9.72 -31.92
C SER A 94 -16.98 10.71 -31.01
N GLU A 95 -16.13 11.53 -31.63
CA GLU A 95 -15.74 12.85 -31.14
C GLU A 95 -16.97 13.77 -31.08
N ASN A 96 -17.13 14.52 -29.99
CA ASN A 96 -17.93 15.74 -29.99
C ASN A 96 -17.19 16.82 -29.19
N ARG A 97 -16.97 17.94 -29.89
CA ARG A 97 -16.39 19.21 -29.42
C ARG A 97 -17.32 19.97 -28.48
N ASP A 98 -16.69 20.69 -27.56
CA ASP A 98 -16.99 22.02 -27.01
C ASP A 98 -18.44 22.39 -26.63
N GLN A 99 -18.71 22.47 -25.32
CA GLN A 99 -19.58 23.51 -24.76
C GLN A 99 -19.04 24.03 -23.41
N ALA A 100 -19.11 25.35 -23.26
CA ALA A 100 -18.54 26.16 -22.19
C ALA A 100 -19.46 26.31 -20.96
N ILE A 101 -18.84 26.33 -19.75
CA ILE A 101 -18.96 27.27 -18.59
C ILE A 101 -20.38 27.55 -18.00
N PRO A 102 -20.62 27.50 -16.65
CA PRO A 102 -19.95 28.31 -15.60
C PRO A 102 -19.57 27.57 -14.30
N SER A 103 -18.35 27.71 -13.76
CA SER A 103 -17.84 28.73 -12.83
C SER A 103 -18.69 28.98 -11.57
N ASP A 104 -18.25 28.41 -10.44
CA ASP A 104 -18.34 29.06 -9.12
C ASP A 104 -17.13 28.71 -8.23
N PRO A 105 -16.63 29.63 -7.38
CA PRO A 105 -15.24 29.62 -6.89
C PRO A 105 -15.08 29.41 -5.38
N LYS A 106 -14.11 28.57 -4.97
CA LYS A 106 -13.32 28.58 -3.71
C LYS A 106 -12.61 27.22 -3.62
N ALA A 107 -11.30 27.12 -3.73
CA ALA A 107 -10.37 27.60 -2.73
C ALA A 107 -9.17 28.30 -3.37
N LYS A 108 -8.90 29.50 -2.85
CA LYS A 108 -7.78 30.35 -3.23
C LYS A 108 -6.52 29.91 -2.47
N ASP A 109 -5.43 29.94 -3.22
CA ASP A 109 -4.12 30.45 -2.81
C ASP A 109 -3.25 29.54 -1.93
N ALA A 110 -2.34 28.83 -2.58
CA ALA A 110 -0.98 28.73 -2.10
C ALA A 110 -0.05 29.22 -3.21
N THR A 111 -0.08 30.54 -3.40
CA THR A 111 1.05 31.43 -3.66
C THR A 111 2.27 30.74 -4.27
N GLN A 112 2.53 31.10 -5.53
CA GLN A 112 3.82 30.95 -6.17
C GLN A 112 4.91 31.50 -5.24
N ASN A 113 5.63 30.60 -4.58
CA ASN A 113 6.88 30.95 -3.95
C ASN A 113 7.98 30.59 -4.96
N SER A 114 8.67 31.60 -5.45
CA SER A 114 9.91 31.50 -6.21
C SER A 114 11.02 30.97 -5.29
N ASN A 115 10.86 29.74 -4.82
CA ASN A 115 11.88 29.02 -4.10
C ASN A 115 12.66 28.22 -5.11
N SER A 116 13.96 28.49 -5.24
CA SER A 116 14.90 27.52 -5.78
C SER A 116 14.51 26.14 -5.27
N ALA A 117 14.14 25.21 -6.15
CA ALA A 117 13.62 23.91 -5.76
C ALA A 117 14.63 23.26 -4.80
N VAL A 118 14.27 23.21 -3.52
CA VAL A 118 15.16 22.70 -2.48
C VAL A 118 15.33 21.21 -2.77
N GLU A 119 16.57 20.79 -3.00
CA GLU A 119 16.87 19.37 -3.20
C GLU A 119 16.54 18.62 -1.91
N GLN A 120 15.58 17.71 -1.99
CA GLN A 120 15.13 16.84 -0.90
C GLN A 120 15.74 15.45 -1.08
N THR A 121 15.80 14.69 0.02
CA THR A 121 16.31 13.32 0.03
C THR A 121 15.26 12.37 0.62
N ALA A 122 14.99 11.27 -0.07
CA ALA A 122 14.09 10.21 0.37
C ALA A 122 14.87 8.88 0.49
N LEU A 123 14.42 8.02 1.41
CA LEU A 123 14.88 6.66 1.54
C LEU A 123 13.83 5.72 0.95
N LYS A 124 14.15 5.07 -0.16
CA LYS A 124 13.34 4.02 -0.76
C LYS A 124 13.73 2.68 -0.15
N LEU A 125 12.73 1.96 0.38
CA LEU A 125 12.91 0.65 1.00
C LEU A 125 12.15 -0.40 0.18
N SER A 126 12.77 -1.56 -0.02
CA SER A 126 12.14 -2.75 -0.56
C SER A 126 12.47 -3.91 0.35
N PHE A 127 11.47 -4.63 0.83
CA PHE A 127 11.66 -5.79 1.70
C PHE A 127 10.39 -6.63 1.74
N THR A 128 10.56 -7.91 2.07
CA THR A 128 9.46 -8.84 2.26
C THR A 128 9.33 -9.19 3.74
N LEU A 129 8.09 -9.12 4.24
CA LEU A 129 7.73 -9.44 5.62
C LEU A 129 7.03 -10.80 5.69
N PRO A 130 7.33 -11.63 6.71
CA PRO A 130 6.52 -12.81 7.01
C PRO A 130 5.05 -12.46 7.30
N ALA A 131 4.17 -13.45 7.19
CA ALA A 131 2.77 -13.27 7.57
C ALA A 131 2.63 -12.78 9.02
N SER A 132 1.61 -11.95 9.25
CA SER A 132 1.34 -11.36 10.58
C SER A 132 2.48 -10.48 11.12
N CYS A 133 3.13 -9.67 10.29
CA CYS A 133 3.87 -8.50 10.77
C CYS A 133 3.55 -7.23 10.00
N TYR A 134 4.01 -6.10 10.55
CA TYR A 134 3.59 -4.76 10.18
C TYR A 134 4.81 -3.99 9.66
N ALA A 135 4.64 -3.24 8.57
CA ALA A 135 5.70 -2.46 7.95
C ALA A 135 5.85 -1.04 8.55
N THR A 136 4.83 -0.58 9.26
CA THR A 136 4.75 0.71 9.98
C THR A 136 5.67 0.74 11.18
#